data_AF-A0A1F5W6P1-F1
#
_entry.id   AF-A0A1F5W6P1-F1
#
_cell.length_a   1.000
_cell.length_b   1.000
_cell.length_c   1.000
_cell.angle_alpha   90.00
_cell.angle_beta   90.00
_cell.angle_gamma   90.00
#
_symmetry.space_group_name_H-M   'P 1'
#
loop_
_entity.id
_entity.type
_entity.pdbx_description
1 polymer ?
#
loop_
_entity_poly.entity_id
_entity_poly.type
_entity_poly.pdbx_seq_one_letter_code
_entity_poly.pdbx_strand_id
1 'polypeptide(L)'
;MAWWEETTNYIYESGLEDKRNNAPKTFWQRLNDIFFQEAVDALYLFLGIFTYVYLFAIAFLYLSGVSSFDTVATKLIRALAEPYLGAVGIYTILKESRKRRYALYSRHWGEFFVIGWLGLLTISSGLALISGFYTFTKTLELIIMLSLSIGIIYVGGAVHRP
;
A
#
# COMPACT_ATOMS: atom_id res chain seq x y z
N MET A 1 19.08 4.30 -4.93
CA MET A 1 19.24 2.95 -4.34
C MET A 1 19.22 1.95 -5.49
N ALA A 2 20.35 1.29 -5.79
CA ALA A 2 20.53 0.50 -7.01
C ALA A 2 19.49 -0.65 -7.17
N TRP A 3 19.06 -1.26 -6.07
CA TRP A 3 18.04 -2.33 -6.09
C TRP A 3 16.65 -1.85 -6.55
N TRP A 4 16.34 -0.56 -6.35
CA TRP A 4 15.03 0.01 -6.72
C TRP A 4 14.91 0.15 -8.24
N GLU A 5 15.98 0.58 -8.90
CA GLU A 5 16.05 0.81 -10.34
C GLU A 5 15.95 -0.52 -11.11
N GLU A 6 16.65 -1.56 -10.66
CA GLU A 6 16.54 -2.92 -11.20
C GLU A 6 15.13 -3.49 -11.08
N THR A 7 14.48 -3.29 -9.93
CA THR A 7 13.12 -3.83 -9.71
C THR A 7 12.09 -3.12 -10.59
N THR A 8 12.19 -1.79 -10.72
CA THR A 8 11.31 -1.03 -11.62
C THR A 8 11.56 -1.37 -13.08
N ASN A 9 12.82 -1.50 -13.51
CA ASN A 9 13.16 -1.83 -14.89
C ASN A 9 12.72 -3.25 -15.25
N TYR A 10 12.90 -4.23 -14.36
CA TYR A 10 12.41 -5.59 -14.57
C TYR A 10 10.89 -5.64 -14.72
N ILE A 11 10.14 -4.89 -13.91
CA ILE A 11 8.68 -4.79 -14.00
C ILE A 11 8.27 -4.04 -15.29
N TYR A 12 9.05 -3.07 -15.75
CA TYR A 12 8.80 -2.33 -16.98
C TYR A 12 9.08 -3.16 -18.24
N GLU A 13 10.21 -3.88 -18.28
CA GLU A 13 10.62 -4.77 -19.37
C GLU A 13 9.72 -6.00 -19.47
N SER A 14 9.29 -6.58 -18.35
CA SER A 14 8.31 -7.68 -18.35
C SER A 14 6.87 -7.24 -18.65
N GLY A 15 6.58 -5.93 -18.48
CA GLY A 15 5.28 -5.31 -18.72
C GLY A 15 5.04 -4.87 -20.17
N LEU A 16 6.11 -4.55 -20.91
CA LEU A 16 6.04 -4.29 -22.35
C LEU A 16 6.02 -5.64 -23.09
N GLU A 17 4.84 -6.06 -23.56
CA GLU A 17 4.79 -7.04 -24.64
C GLU A 17 5.61 -6.49 -25.80
N ASP A 18 6.79 -7.07 -26.00
CA ASP A 18 7.63 -6.80 -27.15
C ASP A 18 6.84 -7.23 -28.40
N LYS A 19 6.17 -6.25 -29.03
CA LYS A 19 5.47 -6.40 -30.32
C LYS A 19 6.39 -6.93 -31.44
N ARG A 20 7.70 -7.08 -31.19
CA ARG A 20 8.65 -7.68 -32.15
C ARG A 20 8.88 -9.17 -32.00
N ASN A 21 8.41 -9.83 -30.94
CA ASN A 21 8.61 -11.27 -30.77
C ASN A 21 7.30 -12.06 -30.85
N ASN A 22 6.81 -12.24 -32.08
CA ASN A 22 5.81 -13.26 -32.43
C ASN A 22 6.40 -14.69 -32.39
N ALA A 23 7.26 -14.99 -31.41
CA ALA A 23 7.70 -16.35 -31.17
C ALA A 23 6.58 -17.10 -30.43
N PRO A 24 6.20 -18.32 -30.86
CA PRO A 24 5.19 -19.09 -30.15
C PRO A 24 5.67 -19.37 -28.72
N LYS A 25 5.02 -18.74 -27.73
CA LYS A 25 5.33 -18.93 -26.30
C LYS A 25 5.32 -20.42 -25.96
N THR A 26 6.44 -20.92 -25.44
CA THR A 26 6.63 -22.32 -25.04
C THR A 26 5.66 -22.67 -23.91
N PHE A 27 5.23 -23.94 -23.82
CA PHE A 27 4.30 -24.41 -22.76
C PHE A 27 4.75 -24.02 -21.35
N TRP A 28 6.06 -24.09 -21.08
CA TRP A 28 6.67 -23.65 -19.82
C TRP A 28 6.55 -22.15 -19.56
N GLN A 29 6.64 -21.30 -20.58
CA GLN A 29 6.43 -19.86 -20.44
C GLN A 29 4.96 -19.54 -20.14
N ARG A 30 4.01 -20.27 -20.72
CA ARG A 30 2.57 -20.11 -20.43
C ARG A 30 2.23 -20.54 -19.00
N LEU A 31 2.80 -21.65 -18.53
CA LEU A 31 2.64 -22.13 -17.16
C LEU A 31 3.24 -21.16 -16.13
N ASN A 32 4.42 -20.63 -16.43
CA ASN A 32 5.06 -19.63 -15.58
C ASN A 32 4.24 -18.33 -15.57
N ASP A 33 3.73 -17.87 -16.73
CA ASP A 33 2.84 -16.70 -16.82
C ASP A 33 1.56 -16.87 -15.98
N ILE A 34 0.93 -18.05 -15.99
CA ILE A 34 -0.28 -18.34 -15.19
C ILE A 34 0.06 -18.37 -13.69
N PHE A 35 1.13 -19.07 -13.30
CA PHE A 35 1.55 -19.14 -11.90
C PHE A 35 1.94 -17.76 -11.36
N PHE A 36 2.64 -16.94 -12.16
CA PHE A 36 2.96 -15.56 -11.81
C PHE A 36 1.71 -14.70 -11.66
N GLN A 37 0.72 -14.82 -12.56
CA GLN A 37 -0.54 -14.08 -12.43
C GLN A 37 -1.28 -14.45 -11.16
N GLU A 38 -1.38 -15.74 -10.85
CA GLU A 38 -2.12 -16.23 -9.69
C GLU A 38 -1.41 -15.92 -8.36
N ALA A 39 -0.07 -15.99 -8.35
CA ALA A 39 0.74 -15.54 -7.21
C ALA A 39 0.64 -14.02 -6.98
N VAL A 40 0.65 -13.23 -8.05
CA VAL A 40 0.46 -11.76 -7.97
C VAL A 40 -0.95 -11.42 -7.48
N ASP A 41 -1.96 -12.20 -7.87
CA ASP A 41 -3.34 -12.03 -7.38
C ASP A 41 -3.49 -12.36 -5.91
N ALA A 42 -2.91 -13.48 -5.46
CA ALA A 42 -2.88 -13.83 -4.05
C ALA A 42 -2.14 -12.76 -3.23
N LEU A 43 -1.00 -12.26 -3.74
CA LEU A 43 -0.24 -11.19 -3.12
C LEU A 43 -1.07 -9.90 -3.04
N TYR A 44 -1.77 -9.53 -4.11
CA TYR A 44 -2.62 -8.34 -4.14
C TYR A 44 -3.76 -8.41 -3.11
N LEU A 45 -4.40 -9.57 -3.00
CA LEU A 45 -5.45 -9.82 -2.01
C LEU A 45 -4.89 -9.73 -0.57
N PHE A 46 -3.74 -10.35 -0.32
CA PHE A 46 -3.08 -10.31 0.98
C PHE A 46 -2.68 -8.89 1.38
N LEU A 47 -2.05 -8.13 0.46
CA LEU A 47 -1.69 -6.73 0.68
C LEU A 47 -2.94 -5.88 0.94
N GLY A 48 -4.02 -6.10 0.20
CA GLY A 48 -5.30 -5.43 0.42
C GLY A 48 -5.84 -5.65 1.84
N ILE A 49 -5.97 -6.92 2.26
CA ILE A 49 -6.45 -7.27 3.61
C ILE A 49 -5.54 -6.68 4.68
N PHE A 50 -4.23 -6.87 4.54
CA PHE A 50 -3.23 -6.35 5.48
C PHE A 50 -3.36 -4.84 5.66
N THR A 51 -3.62 -4.11 4.57
CA THR A 51 -3.77 -2.65 4.60
C THR A 51 -4.97 -2.19 5.43
N TYR A 52 -6.12 -2.85 5.26
CA TYR A 52 -7.31 -2.51 6.05
C TYR A 52 -7.21 -2.95 7.50
N VAL A 53 -6.65 -4.14 7.77
CA VAL A 53 -6.42 -4.63 9.13
C VAL A 53 -5.50 -3.69 9.89
N TYR A 54 -4.41 -3.24 9.27
CA TYR A 54 -3.46 -2.35 9.89
C TYR A 54 -4.05 -0.95 10.16
N LEU A 55 -4.82 -0.40 9.20
CA LEU A 55 -5.57 0.84 9.41
C LEU A 55 -6.53 0.71 10.59
N PHE A 56 -7.31 -0.36 10.65
CA PHE A 56 -8.27 -0.59 11.73
C PHE A 56 -7.58 -0.76 13.08
N ALA A 57 -6.46 -1.48 13.14
CA ALA A 57 -5.68 -1.66 14.35
C ALA A 57 -5.16 -0.33 14.92
N ILE A 58 -4.66 0.56 14.05
CA ILE A 58 -4.19 1.89 14.45
C ILE A 58 -5.36 2.79 14.88
N ALA A 59 -6.46 2.79 14.12
CA ALA A 59 -7.65 3.53 14.48
C ALA A 59 -8.19 3.09 15.85
N PHE A 60 -8.27 1.78 16.09
CA PHE A 60 -8.69 1.22 17.37
C PHE A 60 -7.75 1.62 18.51
N LEU A 61 -6.43 1.48 18.34
CA LEU A 61 -5.45 1.89 19.36
C LEU A 61 -5.56 3.37 19.72
N TYR A 62 -5.76 4.23 18.72
CA TYR A 62 -5.87 5.66 18.93
C TYR A 62 -7.18 6.02 19.62
N LEU A 63 -8.33 5.55 19.10
CA LEU A 63 -9.65 5.90 19.63
C LEU A 63 -9.90 5.31 21.03
N SER A 64 -9.37 4.12 21.33
CA SER A 64 -9.50 3.49 22.65
C SER A 64 -8.65 4.16 23.74
N GLY A 65 -7.80 5.13 23.40
CA GLY A 65 -6.89 5.78 24.35
C GLY A 65 -5.76 4.87 24.86
N VAL A 66 -5.69 3.61 24.40
CA VAL A 66 -4.60 2.67 24.70
C VAL A 66 -3.27 3.18 24.14
N SER A 67 -3.31 4.05 23.12
CA SER A 67 -2.16 4.77 22.57
C SER A 67 -1.34 5.56 23.59
N SER A 68 -1.94 5.95 24.71
CA SER A 68 -1.27 6.70 25.78
C SER A 68 -0.42 5.80 26.69
N PHE A 69 -0.55 4.47 26.58
CA PHE A 69 0.16 3.49 27.40
C PHE A 69 1.21 2.74 26.56
N ASP A 70 2.43 2.61 27.08
CA ASP A 70 3.55 1.89 26.43
C ASP A 70 3.38 0.37 26.51
N THR A 71 2.38 -0.15 25.81
CA THR A 71 2.02 -1.58 25.79
C THR A 71 2.77 -2.34 24.69
N VAL A 72 2.92 -3.66 24.85
CA VAL A 72 3.50 -4.54 23.82
C VAL A 72 2.79 -4.40 22.47
N ALA A 73 1.46 -4.24 22.48
CA ALA A 73 0.66 -4.02 21.28
C ALA A 73 1.06 -2.74 20.53
N THR A 74 1.29 -1.63 21.24
CA THR A 74 1.74 -0.38 20.63
C THR A 74 3.14 -0.49 20.01
N LYS A 75 4.05 -1.26 20.63
CA LYS A 75 5.41 -1.51 20.11
C LYS A 75 5.38 -2.36 18.84
N LEU A 76 4.59 -3.43 18.84
CA LEU A 76 4.40 -4.29 17.66
C LEU A 76 3.83 -3.52 16.48
N ILE A 77 2.79 -2.71 16.71
CA ILE A 77 2.17 -1.92 15.65
C ILE A 77 3.17 -0.90 15.09
N ARG A 78 3.98 -0.25 15.91
CA ARG A 78 5.04 0.64 15.39
C ARG A 78 6.10 -0.08 14.58
N ALA A 79 6.56 -1.25 15.03
CA ALA A 79 7.53 -2.05 14.28
C ALA A 79 6.98 -2.49 12.91
N LEU A 80 5.67 -2.66 12.80
CA LEU A 80 4.98 -2.98 11.55
C LEU A 80 4.83 -1.80 10.59
N ALA A 81 5.13 -0.56 11.00
CA ALA A 81 4.89 0.62 10.17
C ALA A 81 5.77 0.67 8.91
N GLU A 82 7.06 0.36 9.05
CA GLU A 82 7.99 0.29 7.92
C GLU A 82 7.64 -0.82 6.92
N PRO A 83 7.46 -2.09 7.34
CA PRO A 83 7.06 -3.15 6.40
C PRO A 83 5.67 -2.89 5.81
N TYR A 84 4.79 -2.20 6.53
CA TYR A 84 3.51 -1.75 6.02
C TYR A 84 3.64 -0.72 4.89
N LEU A 85 4.47 0.31 5.06
CA LEU A 85 4.72 1.27 3.97
C LEU A 85 5.35 0.59 2.75
N GLY A 86 6.27 -0.35 2.96
CA GLY A 86 6.81 -1.19 1.89
C GLY A 86 5.72 -1.98 1.16
N ALA A 87 4.82 -2.62 1.90
CA ALA A 87 3.69 -3.34 1.33
C ALA A 87 2.75 -2.43 0.53
N VAL A 88 2.43 -1.23 1.03
CA VAL A 88 1.61 -0.24 0.30
C VAL A 88 2.31 0.24 -0.97
N GLY A 89 3.63 0.47 -0.93
CA GLY A 89 4.42 0.83 -2.10
C GLY A 89 4.34 -0.24 -3.20
N ILE A 90 4.57 -1.51 -2.83
CA ILE A 90 4.47 -2.65 -3.75
C ILE A 90 3.05 -2.78 -4.31
N TYR A 91 2.03 -2.67 -3.44
CA TYR A 91 0.63 -2.71 -3.86
C TYR A 91 0.32 -1.67 -4.93
N THR A 92 0.80 -0.44 -4.73
CA THR A 92 0.54 0.69 -5.63
C THR A 92 1.22 0.48 -6.99
N ILE A 93 2.45 -0.04 -7.00
CA ILE A 93 3.17 -0.38 -8.23
C ILE A 93 2.49 -1.52 -8.98
N LEU A 94 2.12 -2.60 -8.30
CA LEU A 94 1.41 -3.74 -8.90
C LEU A 94 0.07 -3.30 -9.49
N LYS A 95 -0.66 -2.44 -8.78
CA LYS A 95 -1.92 -1.85 -9.27
C LYS A 95 -1.70 -1.07 -10.57
N GLU A 96 -0.69 -0.20 -10.61
CA GLU A 96 -0.44 0.63 -11.81
C GLU A 96 0.11 -0.20 -12.98
N SER A 97 0.97 -1.18 -12.71
CA SER A 97 1.44 -2.16 -13.72
C SER A 97 0.27 -2.92 -14.35
N ARG A 98 -0.67 -3.41 -13.53
CA ARG A 98 -1.85 -4.15 -14.01
C ARG A 98 -2.78 -3.28 -14.86
N LYS A 99 -3.00 -2.03 -14.44
CA LYS A 99 -3.79 -1.04 -15.18
C LYS A 99 -3.20 -0.77 -16.56
N ARG A 100 -1.88 -0.69 -16.68
CA ARG A 100 -1.17 -0.54 -17.95
C ARG A 100 -1.28 -1.77 -18.85
N ARG A 101 -1.16 -2.98 -18.28
CA ARG A 101 -1.12 -4.24 -19.06
C ARG A 101 -2.47 -4.68 -19.62
N TYR A 102 -3.56 -4.48 -18.87
CA TYR A 102 -4.86 -5.07 -19.23
C TYR A 102 -5.91 -4.09 -19.73
N ALA A 103 -5.68 -2.76 -19.67
CA ALA A 103 -6.69 -1.72 -19.96
C ALA A 103 -8.05 -1.95 -19.27
N LEU A 104 -8.10 -2.85 -18.28
CA LEU A 104 -9.27 -3.17 -17.50
C LEU A 104 -9.44 -2.05 -16.49
N TYR A 105 -10.57 -1.38 -16.59
CA TYR A 105 -11.06 -0.45 -15.57
C TYR A 105 -10.84 -1.11 -14.21
N SER A 106 -9.96 -0.52 -13.39
CA SER A 106 -9.52 -1.12 -12.13
C SER A 106 -10.75 -1.33 -11.24
N ARG A 107 -11.30 -2.54 -11.26
CA ARG A 107 -12.46 -2.94 -10.44
C ARG A 107 -12.13 -2.96 -8.94
N HIS A 108 -10.86 -2.79 -8.60
CA HIS A 108 -10.38 -2.73 -7.23
C HIS A 108 -10.49 -1.29 -6.74
N TRP A 109 -11.31 -1.14 -5.70
CA TRP A 109 -11.57 0.02 -4.86
C TRP A 109 -10.30 0.48 -4.09
N GLY A 110 -9.11 0.36 -4.72
CA GLY A 110 -7.80 0.57 -4.13
C GLY A 110 -7.45 2.05 -3.95
N GLU A 111 -8.44 2.90 -3.70
CA GLU A 111 -8.29 4.30 -3.29
C GLU A 111 -8.98 4.53 -1.92
N PHE A 112 -9.90 3.64 -1.52
CA PHE A 112 -10.61 3.75 -0.26
C PHE A 112 -9.69 3.63 0.95
N PHE A 113 -8.56 2.93 0.83
CA PHE A 113 -7.56 2.89 1.91
C PHE A 113 -6.90 4.26 2.10
N VAL A 114 -6.60 5.01 1.02
CA VAL A 114 -6.04 6.37 1.09
C VAL A 114 -7.04 7.31 1.74
N ILE A 115 -8.31 7.24 1.31
CA ILE A 115 -9.41 7.99 1.93
C ILE A 115 -9.56 7.63 3.41
N GLY A 116 -9.44 6.34 3.74
CA GLY A 116 -9.47 5.86 5.12
C GLY A 116 -8.36 6.46 5.98
N TRP A 117 -7.12 6.52 5.47
CA TRP A 117 -6.00 7.16 6.16
C TRP A 117 -6.18 8.67 6.31
N LEU A 118 -6.61 9.36 5.27
CA LEU A 118 -6.90 10.80 5.33
C LEU A 118 -8.06 11.13 6.27
N GLY A 119 -9.11 10.30 6.27
CA GLY A 119 -10.23 10.40 7.19
C GLY A 119 -9.78 10.17 8.63
N LEU A 120 -8.97 9.15 8.88
CA LEU A 120 -8.39 8.89 10.20
C LEU A 120 -7.53 10.06 10.66
N LEU A 121 -6.69 10.62 9.80
CA LEU A 121 -5.87 11.80 10.10
C LEU A 121 -6.71 13.02 10.48
N THR A 122 -7.81 13.24 9.75
CA THR A 122 -8.71 14.37 10.00
C THR A 122 -9.43 14.20 11.34
N ILE A 123 -9.95 13.00 11.61
CA ILE A 123 -10.60 12.67 12.88
C ILE A 123 -9.59 12.79 14.03
N SER A 124 -8.39 12.24 13.90
CA SER A 124 -7.38 12.27 14.95
C SER A 124 -6.90 13.70 15.22
N SER A 125 -6.71 14.50 14.19
CA SER A 125 -6.33 15.91 14.33
C SER A 125 -7.45 16.73 14.99
N GLY A 126 -8.71 16.51 14.60
CA GLY A 126 -9.87 17.16 15.22
C GLY A 126 -10.02 16.78 16.70
N LEU A 127 -9.88 15.49 17.03
CA LEU A 127 -9.93 15.02 18.41
C LEU A 127 -8.78 15.60 19.25
N ALA A 128 -7.57 15.69 18.70
CA ALA A 128 -6.43 16.28 19.41
C ALA A 128 -6.59 17.77 19.71
N LEU A 129 -7.33 18.52 18.87
CA LEU A 129 -7.61 19.95 19.09
C LEU A 129 -8.71 20.19 20.12
N ILE A 130 -9.71 19.30 20.18
CA ILE A 130 -10.90 19.47 21.04
C ILE A 130 -10.69 18.82 22.41
N SER A 131 -9.95 17.71 22.48
CA SER A 131 -9.78 16.92 23.69
C SER A 131 -8.33 16.88 24.16
N GLY A 132 -8.10 17.36 25.40
CA GLY A 132 -6.82 17.26 26.08
C GLY A 132 -6.39 15.81 26.41
N PHE A 133 -7.29 14.83 26.25
CA PHE A 133 -6.99 13.41 26.42
C PHE A 133 -6.27 12.80 25.20
N TYR A 134 -6.42 13.41 24.01
CA TYR A 134 -5.83 12.96 22.74
C TYR A 134 -4.67 13.87 22.29
N THR A 135 -3.87 14.37 23.23
CA THR A 135 -2.68 15.18 22.94
C THR A 135 -1.64 14.40 22.11
N PHE A 136 -0.59 15.08 21.64
CA PHE A 136 0.48 14.62 20.73
C PHE A 136 1.18 13.31 21.17
N THR A 137 0.46 12.21 21.08
CA THR A 137 0.93 10.87 21.39
C THR A 137 1.74 10.35 20.20
N LYS A 138 2.64 9.43 20.50
CA LYS A 138 3.43 8.75 19.47
C LYS A 138 2.57 7.99 18.44
N THR A 139 1.32 7.66 18.76
CA THR A 139 0.36 7.08 17.81
C THR A 139 -0.19 8.13 16.84
N LEU A 140 -0.41 9.39 17.28
CA LEU A 140 -0.75 10.48 16.38
C LEU A 140 0.39 10.78 15.40
N GLU A 141 1.64 10.79 15.89
CA GLU A 141 2.85 10.92 15.06
C GLU A 141 2.89 9.82 13.99
N LEU A 142 2.57 8.58 14.38
CA LEU A 142 2.47 7.45 13.47
C LEU A 142 1.35 7.63 12.42
N ILE A 143 0.16 8.08 12.83
CA ILE A 143 -0.96 8.34 11.92
C ILE A 143 -0.58 9.42 10.90
N ILE A 144 0.05 10.51 11.34
CA ILE A 144 0.53 11.58 10.46
C ILE A 144 1.54 11.04 9.46
N MET A 145 2.58 10.34 9.93
CA MET A 145 3.62 9.74 9.09
C MET A 145 3.00 8.84 8.02
N LEU A 146 2.18 7.87 8.43
CA LEU A 146 1.59 6.89 7.53
C LEU A 146 0.65 7.57 6.52
N SER A 147 -0.21 8.49 6.96
CA SER A 147 -1.14 9.18 6.07
C SER A 147 -0.42 10.03 5.02
N LEU A 148 0.65 10.73 5.42
CA LEU A 148 1.47 11.51 4.50
C LEU A 148 2.25 10.63 3.53
N SER A 149 2.92 9.58 4.03
CA SER A 149 3.67 8.66 3.18
C SER A 149 2.76 7.96 2.16
N ILE A 150 1.58 7.51 2.59
CA ILE A 150 0.58 6.90 1.69
C ILE A 150 0.06 7.93 0.68
N GLY A 151 -0.21 9.16 1.11
CA GLY A 151 -0.59 10.25 0.22
C GLY A 151 0.47 10.50 -0.85
N ILE A 152 1.75 10.56 -0.47
CA ILE A 152 2.87 10.74 -1.41
C ILE A 152 2.99 9.54 -2.36
N ILE A 153 2.90 8.30 -1.86
CA ILE A 153 2.95 7.09 -2.68
C ILE A 153 1.80 7.10 -3.71
N TYR A 154 0.60 7.47 -3.27
CA TYR A 154 -0.57 7.56 -4.13
C TYR A 154 -0.42 8.66 -5.19
N VAL A 155 -0.01 9.88 -4.79
CA VAL A 155 0.24 10.98 -5.71
C VAL A 155 1.36 10.61 -6.68
N GLY A 156 2.44 9.98 -6.22
CA GLY A 156 3.52 9.49 -7.08
C GLY A 156 3.02 8.49 -8.12
N GLY A 157 2.19 7.52 -7.73
CA GLY A 157 1.55 6.59 -8.65
C GLY A 157 0.55 7.25 -9.61
N ALA A 158 -0.18 8.27 -9.15
CA ALA A 158 -1.19 8.98 -9.93
C ALA A 158 -0.61 10.02 -10.91
N VAL A 159 0.49 10.69 -10.53
CA VAL A 159 1.23 11.66 -11.37
C VAL A 159 2.03 10.94 -12.45
N HIS A 160 2.39 9.67 -12.24
CA HIS A 160 2.92 8.78 -13.29
C HIS A 160 1.82 8.28 -14.27
N ARG A 161 0.84 9.14 -14.57
CA ARG A 161 -0.01 9.03 -15.76
C ARG A 161 0.74 9.65 -16.94
N PRO A 162 0.86 8.96 -18.08
CA PRO A 162 1.30 9.58 -19.33
C PRO A 162 0.29 10.64 -19.79
#